data_AF-A0A414HEQ6-F1
#
_entry.id   AF-A0A414HEQ6-F1
#
_cell.length_a   1.000
_cell.length_b   1.000
_cell.length_c   1.000
_cell.angle_alpha   90.00
_cell.angle_beta   90.00
_cell.angle_gamma   90.00
#
_symmetry.space_group_name_H-M   'P 1'
#
loop_
_entity.id
_entity.type
_entity.pdbx_description
1 polymer ?
#
loop_
_entity_poly.entity_id
_entity_poly.type
_entity_poly.pdbx_seq_one_letter_code
_entity_poly.pdbx_strand_id
1 'polypeptide(L)'
;MKKKPVFIAFSTQKGGVGKTTFTVLTASYLHYACGYNLIVVDCDYPQFSINAMRQRDAQGVDRNPALQELAATQFSELQKPTYTILCATAEAAVDTVREYLETHEPDTDFVFFDLPGTINNDGVLTTLSGMDYIFTPISADRISLESTLSFSAIIKEAITDNTDTANKGIYLFWNMVDGREKTPLYAMYEKVIAELGLPLLKTVVPNTTRYKKEVMDEGTTLFRSTIFPASRTLLRGSRLKELVEEILSIVKPEVYGREE
;
A
#
# COMPACT_ATOMS: atom_id res chain seq x y z
N MET A 1 0.34 -26.08 9.51
CA MET A 1 0.89 -25.59 8.22
C MET A 1 1.73 -24.36 8.51
N LYS A 2 2.84 -24.10 7.81
CA LYS A 2 3.55 -22.83 7.95
C LYS A 2 2.63 -21.70 7.48
N LYS A 3 2.49 -20.64 8.28
CA LYS A 3 1.78 -19.41 7.92
C LYS A 3 2.38 -18.85 6.62
N LYS A 4 1.53 -18.55 5.64
CA LYS A 4 1.96 -18.01 4.34
C LYS A 4 1.51 -16.55 4.28
N PRO A 5 2.42 -15.57 4.17
CA PRO A 5 2.01 -14.18 4.06
C PRO A 5 1.24 -13.90 2.77
N VAL A 6 0.39 -12.89 2.80
CA VAL A 6 -0.32 -12.37 1.61
C VAL A 6 0.55 -11.35 0.90
N PHE A 7 0.78 -11.52 -0.40
CA PHE A 7 1.53 -10.59 -1.22
C PHE A 7 0.61 -9.55 -1.86
N ILE A 8 0.83 -8.28 -1.57
CA ILE A 8 -0.03 -7.17 -1.99
C ILE A 8 0.79 -6.07 -2.66
N ALA A 9 0.31 -5.56 -3.79
CA ALA A 9 0.89 -4.38 -4.43
C ALA A 9 -0.15 -3.26 -4.61
N PHE A 10 0.25 -2.02 -4.35
CA PHE A 10 -0.47 -0.84 -4.84
C PHE A 10 0.13 -0.42 -6.17
N SER A 11 -0.57 -0.64 -7.28
CA SER A 11 0.01 -0.46 -8.62
C SER A 11 -0.89 0.29 -9.60
N THR A 12 -0.27 1.13 -10.43
CA THR A 12 -0.86 1.92 -11.51
C THR A 12 0.25 2.47 -12.41
N GLN A 13 -0.05 2.59 -13.71
CA GLN A 13 0.87 3.15 -14.72
C GLN A 13 1.18 4.64 -14.49
N LYS A 14 0.29 5.39 -13.86
CA LYS A 14 0.51 6.83 -13.66
C LYS A 14 1.31 7.10 -12.39
N GLY A 15 2.34 7.94 -12.52
CA GLY A 15 3.06 8.50 -11.38
C GLY A 15 2.17 9.44 -10.55
N GLY A 16 2.36 9.47 -9.23
CA GLY A 16 1.73 10.45 -8.36
C GLY A 16 0.27 10.17 -7.95
N VAL A 17 -0.34 9.05 -8.36
CA VAL A 17 -1.73 8.68 -7.95
C VAL A 17 -1.77 8.05 -6.55
N GLY A 18 -0.60 7.79 -5.93
CA GLY A 18 -0.50 7.47 -4.51
C GLY A 18 0.01 6.08 -4.15
N LYS A 19 0.61 5.30 -5.07
CA LYS A 19 1.17 3.95 -4.81
C LYS A 19 1.95 3.85 -3.50
N THR A 20 3.14 4.47 -3.45
CA THR A 20 4.00 4.58 -2.26
C THR A 20 3.26 5.12 -1.04
N THR A 21 2.34 6.07 -1.24
CA THR A 21 1.57 6.66 -0.14
C THR A 21 0.65 5.62 0.49
N PHE A 22 -0.11 4.87 -0.30
CA PHE A 22 -0.98 3.82 0.22
C PHE A 22 -0.20 2.62 0.73
N THR A 23 0.95 2.29 0.14
CA THR A 23 1.87 1.28 0.69
C THR A 23 2.25 1.63 2.13
N VAL A 24 2.79 2.82 2.37
CA VAL A 24 3.22 3.25 3.72
C VAL A 24 2.03 3.41 4.66
N LEU A 25 0.95 4.06 4.23
CA LEU A 25 -0.20 4.32 5.10
C LEU A 25 -0.90 3.02 5.52
N THR A 26 -1.06 2.07 4.60
CA THR A 26 -1.68 0.78 4.89
C THR A 26 -0.77 -0.07 5.78
N ALA A 27 0.53 -0.14 5.46
CA ALA A 27 1.52 -0.86 6.27
C ALA A 27 1.55 -0.32 7.71
N SER A 28 1.70 1.00 7.88
CA SER A 28 1.74 1.60 9.21
C SER A 28 0.43 1.42 9.98
N TYR A 29 -0.73 1.51 9.32
CA TYR A 29 -2.01 1.26 9.97
C TYR A 29 -2.13 -0.19 10.43
N LEU A 30 -1.86 -1.16 9.55
CA LEU A 30 -1.97 -2.58 9.87
C LEU A 30 -1.00 -3.00 10.97
N HIS A 31 0.25 -2.52 10.93
CA HIS A 31 1.27 -2.91 11.89
C HIS A 31 1.07 -2.24 13.26
N TYR A 32 0.92 -0.91 13.28
CA TYR A 32 0.91 -0.15 14.54
C TYR A 32 -0.48 -0.02 15.17
N ALA A 33 -1.56 -0.07 14.38
CA ALA A 33 -2.93 0.05 14.90
C ALA A 33 -3.68 -1.28 14.98
N CYS A 34 -3.41 -2.22 14.09
CA CYS A 34 -4.10 -3.52 14.03
C CYS A 34 -3.23 -4.72 14.46
N GLY A 35 -1.95 -4.50 14.76
CA GLY A 35 -1.06 -5.51 15.31
C GLY A 35 -0.61 -6.61 14.32
N TYR A 36 -0.80 -6.45 13.01
CA TYR A 36 -0.27 -7.39 12.01
C TYR A 36 1.26 -7.32 11.93
N ASN A 37 1.91 -8.42 11.58
CA ASN A 37 3.33 -8.45 11.20
C ASN A 37 3.44 -8.34 9.69
N LEU A 38 4.32 -7.46 9.20
CA LEU A 38 4.46 -7.28 7.77
C LEU A 38 5.86 -6.88 7.35
N ILE A 39 6.12 -7.06 6.05
CA ILE A 39 7.30 -6.60 5.34
C ILE A 39 6.84 -5.62 4.26
N VAL A 40 7.62 -4.56 4.04
CA VAL A 40 7.49 -3.69 2.87
C VAL A 40 8.73 -3.86 2.00
N VAL A 41 8.54 -4.09 0.70
CA VAL A 41 9.60 -4.19 -0.30
C VAL A 41 9.55 -2.94 -1.17
N ASP A 42 10.55 -2.07 -1.00
CA ASP A 42 10.72 -0.88 -1.81
C ASP A 42 11.43 -1.27 -3.11
N CYS A 43 10.67 -1.32 -4.20
CA CYS A 43 11.15 -1.82 -5.49
C CYS A 43 11.53 -0.70 -6.47
N ASP A 44 11.42 0.58 -6.05
CA ASP A 44 11.64 1.75 -6.91
C ASP A 44 13.13 2.11 -6.97
N TYR A 45 13.95 1.22 -7.54
CA TYR A 45 15.38 1.48 -7.73
C TYR A 45 15.61 2.52 -8.83
N PRO A 46 16.51 3.52 -8.64
CA PRO A 46 17.38 3.75 -7.48
C PRO A 46 16.79 4.67 -6.38
N GLN A 47 15.54 5.12 -6.51
CA GLN A 47 14.94 6.11 -5.62
C GLN A 47 14.74 5.60 -4.18
N PHE A 48 14.29 4.35 -4.03
CA PHE A 48 13.93 3.71 -2.76
C PHE A 48 13.27 4.67 -1.76
N SER A 49 12.12 5.22 -2.18
CA SER A 49 11.48 6.35 -1.52
C SER A 49 10.99 6.03 -0.09
N ILE A 50 10.57 4.79 0.17
CA ILE A 50 10.13 4.30 1.48
C ILE A 50 11.34 4.09 2.39
N ASN A 51 12.43 3.50 1.88
CA ASN A 51 13.65 3.35 2.65
C ASN A 51 14.24 4.71 3.04
N ALA A 52 14.29 5.66 2.10
CA ALA A 52 14.71 7.03 2.39
C ALA A 52 13.79 7.70 3.43
N MET A 53 12.48 7.42 3.42
CA MET A 53 11.54 7.89 4.44
C MET A 53 11.86 7.30 5.82
N ARG A 54 12.13 5.99 5.92
CA ARG A 54 12.53 5.35 7.18
C ARG A 54 13.79 5.97 7.79
N GLN A 55 14.78 6.30 6.96
CA GLN A 55 15.99 6.97 7.42
C GLN A 55 15.69 8.37 7.97
N ARG A 56 14.83 9.15 7.31
CA ARG A 56 14.41 10.47 7.80
C ARG A 56 13.60 10.37 9.09
N ASP A 57 12.68 9.41 9.18
CA ASP A 57 11.88 9.18 10.39
C ASP A 57 12.79 8.83 11.57
N ALA A 58 13.76 7.93 11.39
CA ALA A 58 14.70 7.55 12.43
C ALA A 58 15.56 8.74 12.89
N GLN A 59 16.09 9.53 11.96
CA GLN A 59 16.83 10.76 12.30
C GLN A 59 15.96 11.78 13.04
N GLY A 60 14.67 11.87 12.72
CA GLY A 60 13.72 12.71 13.43
C GLY A 60 13.52 12.26 14.88
N VAL A 61 13.37 10.95 15.10
CA VAL A 61 13.31 10.36 16.45
C VAL A 61 14.60 10.64 17.22
N ASP A 62 15.77 10.43 16.61
CA ASP A 62 17.07 10.64 17.29
C ASP A 62 17.28 12.10 17.75
N ARG A 63 16.73 13.07 17.02
CA ARG A 63 16.95 14.51 17.27
C ARG A 63 15.89 15.16 18.15
N ASN A 64 14.71 14.55 18.29
CA ASN A 64 13.56 15.18 18.95
C ASN A 64 13.12 14.40 20.20
N PRO A 65 13.36 14.94 21.42
CA PRO A 65 12.99 14.26 22.67
C PRO A 65 11.51 13.87 22.77
N ALA A 66 10.59 14.68 22.23
CA ALA A 66 9.16 14.37 22.25
C ALA A 66 8.84 13.16 21.35
N LEU A 67 9.56 12.98 20.24
CA LEU A 67 9.43 11.80 19.39
C LEU A 67 10.08 10.56 20.02
N GLN A 68 11.16 10.72 20.78
CA GLN A 68 11.75 9.62 21.56
C GLN A 68 10.78 9.11 22.62
N GLU A 69 10.12 10.01 23.36
CA GLU A 69 9.11 9.64 24.35
C GLU A 69 7.90 8.96 23.69
N LEU A 70 7.43 9.49 22.55
CA LEU A 70 6.35 8.88 21.78
C LEU A 70 6.73 7.47 21.29
N ALA A 71 7.93 7.30 20.75
CA ALA A 71 8.44 6.01 20.29
C ALA A 71 8.58 5.02 21.44
N ALA A 72 9.16 5.44 22.57
CA ALA A 72 9.31 4.60 23.77
C ALA A 72 7.94 4.12 24.29
N THR A 73 6.96 5.03 24.37
CA THR A 73 5.59 4.69 24.77
C THR A 73 4.97 3.69 23.79
N GLN A 74 5.01 3.99 22.50
CA GLN A 74 4.45 3.13 21.46
C GLN A 74 5.05 1.73 21.49
N PHE A 75 6.38 1.60 21.50
CA PHE A 75 7.02 0.28 21.45
C PHE A 75 6.85 -0.49 22.77
N SER A 76 6.74 0.21 23.90
CA SER A 76 6.37 -0.40 25.18
C SER A 76 4.92 -0.90 25.21
N GLU A 77 3.98 -0.19 24.57
CA GLU A 77 2.57 -0.63 24.52
C GLU A 77 2.35 -1.73 23.48
N LEU A 78 2.94 -1.58 22.28
CA LEU A 78 2.78 -2.50 21.17
C LEU A 78 3.57 -3.80 21.37
N GLN A 79 4.69 -3.76 22.10
CA GLN A 79 5.61 -4.88 22.29
C GLN A 79 6.12 -5.48 20.97
N LYS A 80 6.24 -4.65 19.91
CA LYS A 80 6.72 -5.05 18.59
C LYS A 80 7.67 -4.00 18.02
N PRO A 81 8.73 -4.41 17.29
CA PRO A 81 9.59 -3.47 16.58
C PRO A 81 8.86 -2.83 15.41
N THR A 82 9.50 -1.86 14.74
CA THR A 82 9.04 -1.37 13.43
C THR A 82 8.97 -2.51 12.42
N TYR A 83 8.03 -2.46 11.48
CA TYR A 83 8.01 -3.41 10.36
C TYR A 83 9.28 -3.33 9.50
N THR A 84 9.66 -4.46 8.91
CA THR A 84 10.85 -4.60 8.06
C THR A 84 10.65 -3.90 6.73
N ILE A 85 11.67 -3.19 6.26
CA ILE A 85 11.76 -2.66 4.91
C ILE A 85 12.92 -3.33 4.19
N LEU A 86 12.64 -3.95 3.05
CA LEU A 86 13.64 -4.53 2.15
C LEU A 86 13.74 -3.64 0.91
N CYS A 87 14.95 -3.50 0.36
CA CYS A 87 15.18 -2.82 -0.92
C CYS A 87 15.60 -3.87 -1.95
N ALA A 88 14.91 -3.90 -3.09
CA ALA A 88 15.23 -4.80 -4.19
C ALA A 88 14.86 -4.14 -5.52
N THR A 89 15.34 -4.63 -6.65
CA THR A 89 14.71 -4.26 -7.93
C THR A 89 13.39 -5.02 -8.07
N ALA A 90 12.50 -4.58 -8.97
CA ALA A 90 11.23 -5.28 -9.22
C ALA A 90 11.47 -6.77 -9.55
N GLU A 91 12.46 -7.05 -10.40
CA GLU A 91 12.83 -8.41 -10.83
C GLU A 91 13.24 -9.30 -9.66
N ALA A 92 14.00 -8.76 -8.70
CA ALA A 92 14.53 -9.52 -7.56
C ALA A 92 13.61 -9.53 -6.33
N ALA A 93 12.53 -8.74 -6.33
CA ALA A 93 11.73 -8.46 -5.15
C ALA A 93 11.12 -9.71 -4.51
N VAL A 94 10.52 -10.59 -5.32
CA VAL A 94 9.86 -11.80 -4.83
C VAL A 94 10.87 -12.77 -4.22
N ASP A 95 12.02 -12.96 -4.86
CA ASP A 95 13.04 -13.88 -4.38
C ASP A 95 13.73 -13.34 -3.12
N THR A 96 13.99 -12.04 -3.06
CA THR A 96 14.51 -11.36 -1.85
C THR A 96 13.60 -11.61 -0.64
N VAL A 97 12.27 -11.55 -0.83
CA VAL A 97 11.30 -11.83 0.24
C VAL A 97 11.34 -13.31 0.65
N ARG A 98 11.40 -14.23 -0.31
CA ARG A 98 11.47 -15.67 -0.03
C ARG A 98 12.69 -16.01 0.80
N GLU A 99 13.86 -15.52 0.42
CA GLU A 99 15.11 -15.69 1.16
C GLU A 99 15.02 -15.11 2.58
N TYR A 100 14.40 -13.93 2.72
CA TYR A 100 14.18 -13.31 4.03
C TYR A 100 13.27 -14.16 4.92
N LEU A 101 12.16 -14.67 4.38
CA LEU A 101 11.19 -15.51 5.12
C LEU A 101 11.72 -16.91 5.45
N GLU A 102 12.70 -17.42 4.71
CA GLU A 102 13.37 -18.69 5.05
C GLU A 102 14.32 -18.53 6.25
N THR A 103 14.90 -17.34 6.40
CA THR A 103 15.91 -17.03 7.42
C THR A 103 15.33 -16.39 8.68
N HIS A 104 14.17 -15.75 8.58
CA HIS A 104 13.49 -15.06 9.67
C HIS A 104 12.10 -15.70 9.88
N GLU A 105 11.75 -16.04 11.12
CA GLU A 105 10.57 -16.86 11.48
C GLU A 105 9.26 -16.46 10.76
N PRO A 106 8.36 -17.42 10.48
CA PRO A 106 7.24 -17.26 9.55
C PRO A 106 6.03 -16.48 10.11
N ASP A 107 6.16 -15.62 11.11
CA ASP A 107 5.01 -14.89 11.68
C ASP A 107 4.53 -13.70 10.83
N THR A 108 5.00 -13.58 9.59
CA THR A 108 4.61 -12.50 8.67
C THR A 108 3.19 -12.73 8.13
N ASP A 109 2.30 -11.75 8.31
CA ASP A 109 0.94 -11.76 7.76
C ASP A 109 0.88 -11.19 6.33
N PHE A 110 1.60 -10.09 6.08
CA PHE A 110 1.54 -9.36 4.81
C PHE A 110 2.94 -9.04 4.27
N VAL A 111 3.07 -9.05 2.96
CA VAL A 111 4.20 -8.42 2.27
C VAL A 111 3.65 -7.42 1.25
N PHE A 112 4.01 -6.16 1.44
CA PHE A 112 3.65 -5.08 0.52
C PHE A 112 4.78 -4.77 -0.44
N PHE A 113 4.48 -4.63 -1.72
CA PHE A 113 5.45 -4.30 -2.76
C PHE A 113 5.17 -2.90 -3.32
N ASP A 114 6.14 -1.98 -3.18
CA ASP A 114 6.09 -0.65 -3.79
C ASP A 114 6.82 -0.67 -5.13
N LEU A 115 6.05 -0.80 -6.20
CA LEU A 115 6.59 -0.94 -7.56
C LEU A 115 6.75 0.42 -8.26
N PRO A 116 7.76 0.56 -9.14
CA PRO A 116 7.89 1.74 -9.99
C PRO A 116 6.65 1.90 -10.88
N GLY A 117 6.34 3.14 -11.26
CA GLY A 117 5.12 3.44 -12.02
C GLY A 117 5.11 2.98 -13.47
N THR A 118 6.25 2.58 -14.04
CA THR A 118 6.38 2.27 -15.47
C THR A 118 6.38 0.77 -15.72
N ILE A 119 5.39 0.30 -16.47
CA ILE A 119 5.20 -1.13 -16.84
C ILE A 119 6.11 -1.55 -18.00
N ASN A 120 6.78 -0.61 -18.68
CA ASN A 120 7.70 -0.90 -19.79
C ASN A 120 8.98 -1.65 -19.35
N ASN A 121 9.05 -2.10 -18.11
CA ASN A 121 10.05 -3.00 -17.60
C ASN A 121 9.39 -4.35 -17.33
N ASP A 122 9.82 -5.40 -18.02
CA ASP A 122 9.36 -6.79 -17.85
C ASP A 122 9.44 -7.26 -16.39
N GLY A 123 10.33 -6.66 -15.60
CA GLY A 123 10.41 -6.87 -14.15
C GLY A 123 9.11 -6.56 -13.42
N VAL A 124 8.39 -5.48 -13.78
CA VAL A 124 7.16 -5.07 -13.08
C VAL A 124 6.04 -6.09 -13.30
N LEU A 125 5.85 -6.58 -14.53
CA LEU A 125 4.84 -7.61 -14.81
C LEU A 125 5.18 -8.91 -14.09
N THR A 126 6.47 -9.28 -14.06
CA THR A 126 6.96 -10.47 -13.35
C THR A 126 6.72 -10.38 -11.85
N THR A 127 6.94 -9.22 -11.22
CA THR A 127 6.63 -9.06 -9.80
C THR A 127 5.12 -9.11 -9.56
N LEU A 128 4.33 -8.43 -10.39
CA LEU A 128 2.87 -8.38 -10.25
C LEU A 128 2.23 -9.76 -10.39
N SER A 129 2.77 -10.66 -11.22
CA SER A 129 2.24 -12.03 -11.36
C SER A 129 2.48 -12.89 -10.12
N GLY A 130 3.44 -12.50 -9.28
CA GLY A 130 3.68 -13.10 -7.96
C GLY A 130 2.79 -12.56 -6.84
N MET A 131 1.94 -11.55 -7.10
CA MET A 131 1.09 -10.94 -6.07
C MET A 131 -0.23 -11.70 -5.90
N ASP A 132 -0.66 -11.95 -4.66
CA ASP A 132 -2.01 -12.44 -4.38
C ASP A 132 -3.06 -11.37 -4.75
N TYR A 133 -2.81 -10.10 -4.41
CA TYR A 133 -3.76 -9.01 -4.65
C TYR A 133 -3.08 -7.75 -5.18
N ILE A 134 -3.74 -7.09 -6.13
CA ILE A 134 -3.30 -5.80 -6.68
C ILE A 134 -4.39 -4.77 -6.41
N PHE A 135 -4.04 -3.67 -5.76
CA PHE A 135 -4.94 -2.53 -5.54
C PHE A 135 -4.49 -1.34 -6.38
N THR A 136 -5.39 -0.81 -7.20
CA THR A 136 -5.09 0.22 -8.19
C THR A 136 -5.80 1.53 -7.84
N PRO A 137 -5.08 2.53 -7.31
CA PRO A 137 -5.67 3.85 -7.10
C PRO A 137 -5.95 4.52 -8.45
N ILE A 138 -7.16 5.08 -8.60
CA ILE A 138 -7.59 5.85 -9.77
C ILE A 138 -7.97 7.29 -9.40
N SER A 139 -7.61 8.26 -10.24
CA SER A 139 -8.02 9.65 -10.11
C SER A 139 -8.91 10.07 -11.29
N ALA A 140 -9.78 11.05 -11.08
CA ALA A 140 -10.76 11.49 -12.09
C ALA A 140 -10.17 12.38 -13.21
N ASP A 141 -8.84 12.59 -13.25
CA ASP A 141 -8.23 13.28 -14.38
C ASP A 141 -8.26 12.37 -15.62
N ARG A 142 -8.90 12.83 -16.70
CA ARG A 142 -9.18 12.07 -17.94
C ARG A 142 -7.99 11.25 -18.42
N ILE A 143 -6.82 11.89 -18.48
CA ILE A 143 -5.57 11.28 -18.95
C ILE A 143 -5.14 10.15 -18.01
N SER A 144 -5.18 10.36 -16.69
CA SER A 144 -4.83 9.29 -15.75
C SER A 144 -5.75 8.11 -15.78
N LEU A 145 -7.03 8.35 -16.01
CA LEU A 145 -7.99 7.27 -15.94
C LEU A 145 -7.83 6.36 -17.16
N GLU A 146 -7.70 6.90 -18.37
CA GLU A 146 -7.45 6.11 -19.57
C GLU A 146 -6.18 5.25 -19.44
N SER A 147 -5.08 5.82 -18.93
CA SER A 147 -3.85 5.06 -18.67
C SER A 147 -4.06 3.99 -17.59
N THR A 148 -4.76 4.30 -16.51
CA THR A 148 -4.96 3.35 -15.41
C THR A 148 -5.91 2.22 -15.79
N LEU A 149 -6.95 2.49 -16.58
CA LEU A 149 -7.87 1.46 -17.09
C LEU A 149 -7.17 0.57 -18.11
N SER A 150 -6.39 1.14 -19.02
CA SER A 150 -5.56 0.38 -19.96
C SER A 150 -4.61 -0.56 -19.22
N PHE A 151 -3.91 -0.06 -18.20
CA PHE A 151 -3.08 -0.87 -17.32
C PHE A 151 -3.86 -1.97 -16.63
N SER A 152 -4.98 -1.63 -16.00
CA SER A 152 -5.77 -2.58 -15.22
C SER A 152 -6.35 -3.70 -16.10
N ALA A 153 -6.74 -3.38 -17.34
CA ALA A 153 -7.20 -4.36 -18.31
C ALA A 153 -6.06 -5.32 -18.73
N ILE A 154 -4.87 -4.80 -19.02
CA ILE A 154 -3.69 -5.62 -19.35
C ILE A 154 -3.32 -6.55 -18.18
N ILE A 155 -3.28 -6.02 -16.96
CA ILE A 155 -2.99 -6.82 -15.76
C ILE A 155 -4.08 -7.86 -15.53
N LYS A 156 -5.36 -7.49 -15.68
CA LYS A 156 -6.46 -8.43 -15.55
C LYS A 156 -6.30 -9.59 -16.53
N GLU A 157 -6.08 -9.30 -17.82
CA GLU A 157 -5.94 -10.33 -18.85
C GLU A 157 -4.68 -11.19 -18.67
N ALA A 158 -3.52 -10.57 -18.46
CA ALA A 158 -2.24 -11.27 -18.42
C ALA A 158 -1.99 -12.00 -17.09
N ILE A 159 -2.57 -11.49 -16.00
CA ILE A 159 -2.29 -11.95 -14.63
C ILE A 159 -3.54 -12.51 -13.97
N THR A 160 -4.57 -11.69 -13.74
CA THR A 160 -5.73 -12.13 -12.93
C THR A 160 -6.57 -13.23 -13.57
N ASP A 161 -6.83 -13.16 -14.88
CA ASP A 161 -7.60 -14.15 -15.63
C ASP A 161 -6.74 -15.36 -16.06
N ASN A 162 -5.42 -15.29 -15.84
CA ASN A 162 -4.47 -16.33 -16.18
C ASN A 162 -4.31 -17.32 -15.02
N THR A 163 -4.69 -18.58 -15.26
CA THR A 163 -4.66 -19.68 -14.27
C THR A 163 -3.26 -20.07 -13.81
N ASP A 164 -2.22 -19.66 -14.54
CA ASP A 164 -0.83 -19.95 -14.19
C ASP A 164 -0.25 -18.95 -13.17
N THR A 165 -1.01 -17.91 -12.80
CA THR A 165 -0.58 -16.95 -11.77
C THR A 165 -1.23 -17.23 -10.42
N ALA A 166 -0.58 -16.77 -9.35
CA ALA A 166 -1.12 -16.87 -8.00
C ALA A 166 -2.12 -15.74 -7.67
N ASN A 167 -2.44 -14.88 -8.64
CA ASN A 167 -3.24 -13.70 -8.41
C ASN A 167 -4.71 -14.05 -8.15
N LYS A 168 -5.25 -13.47 -7.07
CA LYS A 168 -6.63 -13.65 -6.62
C LYS A 168 -7.53 -12.48 -6.98
N GLY A 169 -6.95 -11.38 -7.47
CA GLY A 169 -7.72 -10.27 -8.00
C GLY A 169 -6.94 -8.96 -8.11
N ILE A 170 -7.40 -8.13 -9.05
CA ILE A 170 -7.10 -6.71 -9.14
C ILE A 170 -8.34 -5.90 -8.73
N TYR A 171 -8.14 -4.87 -7.94
CA TYR A 171 -9.23 -4.06 -7.39
C TYR A 171 -8.91 -2.56 -7.51
N LEU A 172 -9.80 -1.80 -8.13
CA LEU A 172 -9.64 -0.36 -8.30
C LEU A 172 -10.25 0.37 -7.09
N PHE A 173 -9.73 1.55 -6.76
CA PHE A 173 -10.37 2.44 -5.79
C PHE A 173 -10.13 3.90 -6.12
N TRP A 174 -11.15 4.73 -5.88
CA TRP A 174 -11.07 6.16 -6.14
C TRP A 174 -10.18 6.87 -5.14
N ASN A 175 -9.23 7.64 -5.66
CA ASN A 175 -8.37 8.55 -4.92
C ASN A 175 -8.48 9.98 -5.47
N MET A 176 -8.11 10.94 -4.62
CA MET A 176 -8.11 12.37 -4.93
C MET A 176 -9.48 12.90 -5.38
N VAL A 177 -10.56 12.31 -4.88
CA VAL A 177 -11.91 12.73 -5.26
C VAL A 177 -12.23 14.10 -4.70
N ASP A 178 -12.55 15.03 -5.58
CA ASP A 178 -13.08 16.33 -5.19
C ASP A 178 -14.58 16.19 -4.94
N GLY A 179 -15.02 16.43 -3.71
CA GLY A 179 -16.45 16.40 -3.37
C GLY A 179 -17.29 17.44 -4.12
N ARG A 180 -16.66 18.39 -4.83
CA ARG A 180 -17.30 19.38 -5.70
C ARG A 180 -17.38 18.93 -7.16
N GLU A 181 -16.58 17.95 -7.57
CA GLU A 181 -16.66 17.43 -8.92
C GLU A 181 -17.98 16.68 -9.13
N LYS A 182 -18.61 16.94 -10.29
CA LYS A 182 -19.97 16.48 -10.54
C LYS A 182 -20.00 14.95 -10.64
N THR A 183 -20.93 14.36 -9.89
CA THR A 183 -21.32 12.93 -9.89
C THR A 183 -21.39 12.25 -11.27
N PRO A 184 -21.79 12.90 -12.39
CA PRO A 184 -21.89 12.25 -13.69
C PRO A 184 -20.58 11.74 -14.29
N LEU A 185 -19.44 12.41 -14.03
CA LEU A 185 -18.16 11.97 -14.59
C LEU A 185 -17.70 10.66 -13.95
N TYR A 186 -17.76 10.59 -12.61
CA TYR A 186 -17.50 9.36 -11.85
C TYR A 186 -18.43 8.24 -12.30
N ALA A 187 -19.74 8.50 -12.38
CA ALA A 187 -20.71 7.49 -12.82
C ALA A 187 -20.44 6.94 -14.24
N MET A 188 -20.03 7.81 -15.17
CA MET A 188 -19.62 7.39 -16.52
C MET A 188 -18.41 6.47 -16.48
N TYR A 189 -17.42 6.78 -15.64
CA TYR A 189 -16.22 5.97 -15.51
C TYR A 189 -16.44 4.66 -14.77
N GLU A 190 -17.28 4.65 -13.75
CA GLU A 190 -17.71 3.43 -13.07
C GLU A 190 -18.41 2.49 -14.04
N LYS A 191 -19.17 3.02 -15.00
CA LYS A 191 -19.75 2.20 -16.08
C LYS A 191 -18.67 1.55 -16.95
N VAL A 192 -17.65 2.31 -17.37
CA VAL A 192 -16.52 1.76 -18.17
C VAL A 192 -15.74 0.71 -17.37
N ILE A 193 -15.47 0.98 -16.08
CA ILE A 193 -14.80 0.03 -15.17
C ILE A 193 -15.59 -1.28 -15.07
N ALA A 194 -16.91 -1.18 -14.91
CA ALA A 194 -17.79 -2.34 -14.87
C ALA A 194 -17.83 -3.11 -16.20
N GLU A 195 -17.85 -2.40 -17.34
CA GLU A 195 -17.78 -3.01 -18.68
C GLU A 195 -16.47 -3.78 -18.91
N LEU A 196 -15.36 -3.32 -18.32
CA LEU A 196 -14.06 -4.02 -18.31
C LEU A 196 -14.00 -5.19 -17.30
N GLY A 197 -15.06 -5.40 -16.51
CA GLY A 197 -15.11 -6.44 -15.48
C GLY A 197 -14.11 -6.21 -14.34
N LEU A 198 -13.71 -4.95 -14.10
CA LEU A 198 -12.78 -4.58 -13.05
C LEU A 198 -13.53 -4.28 -11.74
N PRO A 199 -13.26 -5.00 -10.64
CA PRO A 199 -13.83 -4.70 -9.34
C PRO A 199 -13.45 -3.29 -8.87
N LEU A 200 -14.42 -2.56 -8.31
CA LEU A 200 -14.22 -1.24 -7.73
C LEU A 200 -14.62 -1.26 -6.25
N LEU A 201 -13.72 -0.79 -5.38
CA LEU A 201 -13.99 -0.62 -3.95
C LEU A 201 -15.04 0.47 -3.74
N LYS A 202 -15.86 0.29 -2.70
CA LYS A 202 -16.88 1.25 -2.27
C LYS A 202 -16.27 2.45 -1.59
N THR A 203 -15.12 2.27 -0.93
CA THR A 203 -14.45 3.37 -0.24
C THR A 203 -13.83 4.33 -1.24
N VAL A 204 -14.28 5.58 -1.18
CA VAL A 204 -13.75 6.69 -1.97
C VAL A 204 -12.85 7.55 -1.08
N VAL A 205 -11.61 7.75 -1.50
CA VAL A 205 -10.62 8.57 -0.80
C VAL A 205 -10.69 10.02 -1.31
N PRO A 206 -10.93 11.01 -0.43
CA PRO A 206 -11.06 12.41 -0.82
C PRO A 206 -9.71 13.01 -1.21
N ASN A 207 -9.75 14.08 -1.99
CA ASN A 207 -8.57 14.91 -2.23
C ASN A 207 -8.10 15.57 -0.92
N THR A 208 -7.00 15.05 -0.37
CA THR A 208 -6.51 15.45 0.94
C THR A 208 -5.00 15.68 0.93
N THR A 209 -4.57 16.77 1.55
CA THR A 209 -3.15 17.05 1.79
C THR A 209 -2.63 16.33 3.03
N ARG A 210 -3.51 15.73 3.85
CA ARG A 210 -3.13 15.02 5.09
C ARG A 210 -2.12 13.91 4.82
N TYR A 211 -2.30 13.18 3.72
CA TYR A 211 -1.44 12.07 3.31
C TYR A 211 -0.02 12.50 2.95
N LYS A 212 0.20 13.80 2.72
CA LYS A 212 1.52 14.37 2.41
C LYS A 212 2.28 14.82 3.66
N LYS A 213 1.66 14.81 4.84
CA LYS A 213 2.28 15.28 6.09
C LYS A 213 3.29 14.26 6.61
N GLU A 214 4.54 14.46 6.20
CA GLU A 214 5.73 13.70 6.61
C GLU A 214 6.59 14.41 7.68
N VAL A 215 6.40 15.72 7.92
CA VAL A 215 7.43 16.53 8.60
C VAL A 215 7.27 16.62 10.12
N MET A 216 8.45 16.59 10.76
CA MET A 216 8.76 16.38 12.18
C MET A 216 9.47 17.60 12.82
N ASP A 217 9.09 18.83 12.46
CA ASP A 217 9.49 20.05 13.19
C ASP A 217 8.30 20.70 13.89
N GLU A 218 8.63 21.42 14.98
CA GLU A 218 7.76 22.03 16.00
C GLU A 218 6.24 22.02 15.71
N GLY A 219 5.55 21.05 16.31
CA GLY A 219 4.08 21.04 16.40
C GLY A 219 3.33 20.44 15.20
N THR A 220 4.01 19.82 14.23
CA THR A 220 3.32 19.24 13.07
C THR A 220 2.75 17.85 13.36
N THR A 221 1.47 17.63 13.03
CA THR A 221 0.78 16.34 13.24
C THR A 221 1.20 15.31 12.19
N LEU A 222 1.77 14.19 12.65
CA LEU A 222 2.24 13.06 11.85
C LEU A 222 1.09 12.29 11.18
N PHE A 223 1.24 12.00 9.89
CA PHE A 223 0.28 11.17 9.15
C PHE A 223 0.92 10.06 8.32
N ARG A 224 1.97 10.38 7.56
CA ARG A 224 2.71 9.40 6.76
C ARG A 224 4.08 9.21 7.38
N SER A 225 4.25 8.08 8.06
CA SER A 225 5.51 7.65 8.65
C SER A 225 5.60 6.14 8.60
N THR A 226 6.83 5.65 8.60
CA THR A 226 7.21 4.25 8.67
C THR A 226 7.46 3.76 10.10
N ILE A 227 7.46 4.66 11.09
CA ILE A 227 7.72 4.38 12.51
C ILE A 227 6.46 4.58 13.37
N PHE A 228 5.61 5.55 13.01
CA PHE A 228 4.42 5.91 13.79
C PHE A 228 3.13 5.64 13.00
N PRO A 229 2.01 5.31 13.69
CA PRO A 229 0.70 5.30 13.08
C PRO A 229 0.26 6.73 12.75
N ALA A 230 -0.69 6.84 11.82
CA ALA A 230 -1.36 8.11 11.57
C ALA A 230 -2.09 8.62 12.82
N SER A 231 -1.96 9.91 13.12
CA SER A 231 -2.68 10.54 14.24
C SER A 231 -4.20 10.32 14.13
N ARG A 232 -4.84 9.95 15.26
CA ARG A 232 -6.30 9.75 15.37
C ARG A 232 -7.10 10.94 14.82
N THR A 233 -6.63 12.16 15.08
CA THR A 233 -7.28 13.40 14.61
C THR A 233 -7.28 13.49 13.09
N LEU A 234 -6.17 13.13 12.46
CA LEU A 234 -6.03 13.22 11.01
C LEU A 234 -6.70 12.04 10.29
N LEU A 235 -6.79 10.87 10.94
CA LEU A 235 -7.45 9.67 10.41
C LEU A 235 -8.94 9.94 10.16
N ARG A 236 -9.58 10.71 11.05
CA ARG A 236 -11.00 11.02 10.95
C ARG A 236 -11.30 11.77 9.65
N GLY A 237 -12.08 11.14 8.77
CA GLY A 237 -12.46 11.71 7.47
C GLY A 237 -11.36 11.66 6.41
N SER A 238 -10.23 10.97 6.67
CA SER A 238 -9.26 10.67 5.62
C SER A 238 -9.70 9.49 4.74
N ARG A 239 -10.60 8.64 5.25
CA ARG A 239 -11.06 7.39 4.62
C ARG A 239 -9.99 6.29 4.55
N LEU A 240 -8.87 6.46 5.27
CA LEU A 240 -7.81 5.44 5.32
C LEU A 240 -8.29 4.19 6.06
N LYS A 241 -8.90 4.38 7.24
CA LYS A 241 -9.41 3.26 8.04
C LYS A 241 -10.43 2.45 7.24
N GLU A 242 -11.41 3.13 6.66
CA GLU A 242 -12.46 2.48 5.87
C GLU A 242 -11.88 1.74 4.65
N LEU A 243 -10.88 2.31 3.98
CA LEU A 243 -10.22 1.68 2.85
C LEU A 243 -9.47 0.41 3.29
N VAL A 244 -8.72 0.47 4.38
CA VAL A 244 -7.95 -0.69 4.87
C VAL A 244 -8.89 -1.78 5.39
N GLU A 245 -9.99 -1.44 6.06
CA GLU A 245 -11.02 -2.40 6.49
C GLU A 245 -11.68 -3.09 5.29
N GLU A 246 -11.97 -2.36 4.21
CA GLU A 246 -12.48 -2.94 2.97
C GLU A 246 -11.46 -3.88 2.30
N ILE A 247 -10.18 -3.48 2.25
CA ILE A 247 -9.08 -4.34 1.77
C ILE A 247 -9.00 -5.63 2.60
N LEU A 248 -9.05 -5.54 3.93
CA LEU A 248 -9.01 -6.72 4.80
C LEU A 248 -10.20 -7.65 4.56
N SER A 249 -11.39 -7.10 4.29
CA SER A 249 -12.59 -7.90 3.99
C SER A 249 -12.48 -8.70 2.68
N ILE A 250 -11.66 -8.21 1.73
CA ILE A 250 -11.34 -8.88 0.47
C ILE A 250 -10.25 -9.94 0.69
N VAL A 251 -9.16 -9.54 1.36
CA VAL A 251 -7.96 -10.36 1.52
C VAL A 251 -8.18 -11.56 2.45
N LYS A 252 -8.96 -11.39 3.53
CA LYS A 252 -9.30 -12.40 4.54
C LYS A 252 -8.06 -13.15 5.09
N PRO A 253 -7.20 -12.46 5.88
CA PRO A 253 -5.93 -13.01 6.35
C PRO A 253 -6.07 -14.29 7.20
N GLU A 254 -7.25 -14.57 7.76
CA GLU A 254 -7.55 -15.79 8.51
C GLU A 254 -7.39 -17.04 7.63
N VAL A 255 -7.68 -16.92 6.32
CA VAL A 255 -7.49 -17.99 5.33
C VAL A 255 -6.00 -18.33 5.13
N TYR A 256 -5.11 -17.42 5.54
CA TYR A 256 -3.65 -17.57 5.43
C TYR A 256 -3.00 -18.08 6.73
N GLY A 257 -3.81 -18.49 7.71
CA GLY A 257 -3.36 -19.14 8.94
C GLY A 257 -3.07 -18.19 10.09
N ARG A 258 -3.68 -16.99 10.11
CA ARG A 258 -3.71 -16.14 11.30
C ARG A 258 -4.74 -16.67 12.29
N GLU A 259 -4.33 -16.89 13.54
CA GLU A 259 -5.23 -17.14 14.67
C GLU A 259 -5.72 -15.78 15.24
N GLU A 260 -6.98 -15.72 15.69
CA GLU A 260 -7.64 -14.49 16.21
C GLU A 260 -6.91 -13.85 17.40
#